data_AF-A0A2H5YRR8-F1
#
_entry.id   AF-A0A2H5YRR8-F1
#
_cell.length_a   1.000
_cell.length_b   1.000
_cell.length_c   1.000
_cell.angle_alpha   90.00
_cell.angle_beta   90.00
_cell.angle_gamma   90.00
#
_symmetry.space_group_name_H-M   'P 1'
#
loop_
_entity.id
_entity.type
_entity.pdbx_description
1 polymer ?
#
loop_
_entity_poly.entity_id
_entity_poly.type
_entity_poly.pdbx_seq_one_letter_code
_entity_poly.pdbx_strand_id
1 'polypeptide(L)'
;MSELTGSRSGAVWLAIGWGQKEEGMADRDVIDALIATYRELNQRFRPKLLALNSGQDPRVNPDSAIGILYRLRNRELNASQAVKEMLLSGETSITDDEAEPLVTLQQTALGLTATVLLSQFGTAREATLAAVRDLPDEIWQQVFNTPRGQMTLREYLQSLVERDRATIEQLEQHLAQASPSQ
;
A
#
# COMPACT_ATOMS: atom_id res chain seq x y z
N MET A 1 -47.01 -49.43 35.23
CA MET A 1 -46.32 -48.59 36.23
C MET A 1 -45.02 -48.15 35.58
N SER A 2 -45.05 -47.03 34.85
CA SER A 2 -44.73 -45.66 35.33
C SER A 2 -43.22 -45.44 35.35
N GLU A 3 -42.59 -44.84 34.34
CA GLU A 3 -42.41 -43.39 34.04
C GLU A 3 -41.35 -42.66 34.91
N LEU A 4 -40.68 -41.69 34.27
CA LEU A 4 -39.85 -40.56 34.78
C LEU A 4 -38.33 -40.80 34.92
N THR A 5 -37.48 -40.41 33.95
CA THR A 5 -36.98 -39.07 33.54
C THR A 5 -35.59 -38.75 34.12
N GLY A 6 -34.67 -38.30 33.25
CA GLY A 6 -33.37 -37.77 33.65
C GLY A 6 -32.54 -37.21 32.48
N SER A 7 -32.99 -36.08 31.94
CA SER A 7 -32.32 -35.23 30.94
C SER A 7 -31.17 -34.41 31.55
N ARG A 8 -30.09 -34.18 30.77
CA ARG A 8 -29.25 -32.96 30.66
C ARG A 8 -28.11 -33.24 29.67
N SER A 9 -28.23 -32.86 28.40
CA SER A 9 -27.91 -31.53 27.83
C SER A 9 -26.56 -30.94 28.23
N GLY A 10 -25.68 -30.83 27.23
CA GLY A 10 -25.13 -29.53 26.84
C GLY A 10 -23.70 -29.22 27.27
N ALA A 11 -22.77 -29.29 26.33
CA ALA A 11 -21.70 -28.30 26.16
C ALA A 11 -21.01 -28.50 24.79
N VAL A 12 -21.70 -28.11 23.71
CA VAL A 12 -21.01 -27.73 22.46
C VAL A 12 -20.53 -26.31 22.69
N TRP A 13 -19.22 -26.13 22.79
CA TRP A 13 -18.61 -24.82 22.93
C TRP A 13 -18.79 -24.04 21.62
N LEU A 14 -19.68 -23.04 21.65
CA LEU A 14 -19.82 -21.98 20.66
C LEU A 14 -18.59 -21.07 20.76
N ALA A 15 -17.56 -21.34 19.96
CA ALA A 15 -16.42 -20.46 19.73
C ALA A 15 -16.31 -20.11 18.24
N ILE A 16 -17.42 -19.69 17.62
CA ILE A 16 -17.46 -19.27 16.22
C ILE A 16 -18.18 -17.93 16.20
N GLY A 17 -17.45 -16.81 16.05
CA GLY A 17 -18.08 -15.52 15.77
C GLY A 17 -17.38 -14.25 16.26
N TRP A 18 -16.33 -14.34 17.09
CA TRP A 18 -15.67 -13.13 17.61
C TRP A 18 -14.39 -12.75 16.83
N GLY A 19 -13.60 -13.72 16.33
CA GLY A 19 -12.36 -13.43 15.58
C GLY A 19 -12.59 -12.78 14.21
N GLN A 20 -13.57 -13.24 13.43
CA GLN A 20 -13.79 -12.74 12.06
C GLN A 20 -14.22 -11.26 12.00
N LYS A 21 -14.83 -10.74 13.06
CA LYS A 21 -15.31 -9.36 13.06
C LYS A 21 -14.20 -8.34 13.32
N GLU A 22 -13.17 -8.73 14.06
CA GLU A 22 -11.99 -7.89 14.32
C GLU A 22 -11.05 -7.88 13.12
N GLU A 23 -10.91 -9.01 12.43
CA GLU A 23 -10.06 -9.14 11.24
C GLU A 23 -10.56 -8.28 10.07
N GLY A 24 -11.84 -8.38 9.71
CA GLY A 24 -12.42 -7.55 8.64
C GLY A 24 -12.40 -6.04 8.95
N MET A 25 -12.34 -5.66 10.23
CA MET A 25 -12.15 -4.25 10.62
C MET A 25 -10.73 -3.79 10.34
N ALA A 26 -9.73 -4.60 10.70
CA ALA A 26 -8.34 -4.29 10.43
C ALA A 26 -7.98 -4.30 8.93
N ASP A 27 -8.73 -5.03 8.09
CA ASP A 27 -8.56 -5.00 6.62
C ASP A 27 -9.09 -3.70 6.03
N ARG A 28 -10.24 -3.25 6.55
CA ARG A 28 -10.78 -1.94 6.22
C ARG A 28 -9.85 -0.83 6.66
N ASP A 29 -9.24 -0.93 7.83
CA ASP A 29 -8.31 0.06 8.35
C ASP A 29 -7.06 0.21 7.46
N VAL A 30 -6.51 -0.90 6.92
CA VAL A 30 -5.37 -0.80 5.98
C VAL A 30 -5.79 -0.19 4.65
N ILE A 31 -6.97 -0.50 4.13
CA ILE A 31 -7.53 0.14 2.92
C ILE A 31 -7.71 1.65 3.15
N ASP A 32 -8.32 2.04 4.26
CA ASP A 32 -8.54 3.44 4.61
C ASP A 32 -7.20 4.17 4.79
N ALA A 33 -6.18 3.52 5.33
CA ALA A 33 -4.84 4.07 5.46
C ALA A 33 -4.13 4.25 4.10
N LEU A 34 -4.26 3.31 3.17
CA LEU A 34 -3.77 3.45 1.80
C LEU A 34 -4.46 4.62 1.07
N ILE A 35 -5.77 4.80 1.27
CA ILE A 35 -6.50 5.95 0.72
C ILE A 35 -6.00 7.26 1.35
N ALA A 36 -5.73 7.25 2.66
CA ALA A 36 -5.27 8.42 3.38
C ALA A 36 -3.91 8.94 2.86
N THR A 37 -2.92 8.06 2.64
CA THR A 37 -1.61 8.52 2.11
C THR A 37 -1.73 9.09 0.70
N TYR A 38 -2.56 8.49 -0.15
CA TYR A 38 -2.87 9.02 -1.48
C TYR A 38 -3.56 10.39 -1.44
N ARG A 39 -4.55 10.57 -0.55
CA ARG A 39 -5.24 11.85 -0.38
C ARG A 39 -4.30 12.93 0.13
N GLU A 40 -3.47 12.62 1.10
CA GLU A 40 -2.47 13.54 1.63
C GLU A 40 -1.51 14.01 0.51
N LEU A 41 -0.95 13.08 -0.26
CA LEU A 41 -0.07 13.40 -1.38
C LEU A 41 -0.75 14.32 -2.41
N ASN A 42 -2.01 14.05 -2.77
CA ASN A 42 -2.72 14.83 -3.78
C ASN A 42 -3.24 16.18 -3.30
N GLN A 43 -3.70 16.28 -2.05
CA GLN A 43 -4.32 17.52 -1.56
C GLN A 43 -3.27 18.48 -1.03
N ARG A 44 -2.28 17.96 -0.29
CA ARG A 44 -1.31 18.79 0.45
C ARG A 44 -0.03 19.03 -0.35
N PHE A 45 0.46 18.01 -1.04
CA PHE A 45 1.79 18.05 -1.67
C PHE A 45 1.72 18.39 -3.17
N ARG A 46 0.70 17.93 -3.90
CA ARG A 46 0.57 18.22 -5.34
C ARG A 46 0.73 19.70 -5.68
N PRO A 47 0.07 20.67 -5.02
CA PRO A 47 0.26 22.08 -5.36
C PRO A 47 1.71 22.55 -5.21
N LYS A 48 2.40 22.10 -4.16
CA LYS A 48 3.80 22.44 -3.87
C LYS A 48 4.74 21.79 -4.88
N LEU A 49 4.54 20.51 -5.17
CA LEU A 49 5.33 19.73 -6.12
C LEU A 49 5.19 20.25 -7.55
N LEU A 50 4.00 20.71 -7.94
CA LEU A 50 3.77 21.30 -9.27
C LEU A 50 4.39 22.70 -9.39
N ALA A 51 4.52 23.43 -8.28
CA ALA A 51 5.23 24.71 -8.26
C ALA A 51 6.76 24.55 -8.35
N LEU A 52 7.29 23.37 -7.99
CA LEU A 52 8.69 23.03 -8.20
C LEU A 52 8.95 22.83 -9.68
N ASN A 53 9.39 23.91 -10.33
CA ASN A 53 9.76 23.94 -11.73
C ASN A 53 11.16 23.30 -11.92
N SER A 54 11.30 22.03 -11.55
CA SER A 54 12.56 21.31 -11.69
C SER A 54 12.51 20.45 -12.95
N GLY A 55 12.99 20.99 -14.06
CA GLY A 55 13.41 20.21 -15.24
C GLY A 55 14.64 19.34 -14.98
N GLN A 56 14.95 19.07 -13.71
CA GLN A 56 16.02 18.20 -13.29
C GLN A 56 15.54 16.76 -13.31
N ASP A 57 16.36 15.89 -13.86
CA ASP A 57 16.11 14.46 -13.86
C ASP A 57 16.14 13.93 -12.41
N PRO A 58 15.04 13.35 -11.88
CA PRO A 58 15.00 12.84 -10.52
C PRO A 58 16.02 11.74 -10.23
N ARG A 59 16.58 11.12 -11.28
CA ARG A 59 17.63 10.10 -11.17
C ARG A 59 19.00 10.70 -10.82
N VAL A 60 19.21 11.98 -11.13
CA VAL A 60 20.49 12.68 -10.88
C VAL A 60 20.57 13.18 -9.44
N ASN A 61 19.45 13.65 -8.89
CA ASN A 61 19.37 14.09 -7.50
C ASN A 61 18.23 13.35 -6.77
N PRO A 62 18.50 12.13 -6.27
CA PRO A 62 17.48 11.32 -5.62
C PRO A 62 16.94 11.98 -4.34
N ASP A 63 17.72 12.82 -3.65
CA ASP A 63 17.29 13.46 -2.40
C ASP A 63 16.45 14.72 -2.62
N SER A 64 16.31 15.17 -3.86
CA SER A 64 15.39 16.25 -4.22
C SER A 64 13.93 15.84 -4.03
N ALA A 65 13.02 16.81 -3.90
CA ALA A 65 11.58 16.55 -3.82
C ALA A 65 11.06 15.65 -4.97
N ILE A 66 11.55 15.87 -6.20
CA ILE A 66 11.17 15.08 -7.38
C ILE A 66 11.85 13.71 -7.35
N GLY A 67 13.08 13.59 -6.83
CA GLY A 67 13.76 12.32 -6.60
C GLY A 67 13.04 11.44 -5.56
N ILE A 68 12.60 12.04 -4.46
CA ILE A 68 11.78 11.37 -3.42
C ILE A 68 10.45 10.90 -4.02
N LEU A 69 9.76 11.77 -4.77
CA LEU A 69 8.51 11.43 -5.45
C LEU A 69 8.70 10.32 -6.49
N TYR A 70 9.83 10.32 -7.21
CA TYR A 70 10.18 9.27 -8.17
C TYR A 70 10.32 7.91 -7.48
N ARG A 71 11.03 7.85 -6.35
CA ARG A 71 11.12 6.60 -5.55
C ARG A 71 9.77 6.15 -5.02
N LEU A 72 8.95 7.07 -4.50
CA LEU A 72 7.60 6.76 -4.03
C LEU A 72 6.74 6.14 -5.14
N ARG A 73 6.77 6.75 -6.33
CA ARG A 73 6.06 6.23 -7.51
C ARG A 73 6.57 4.85 -7.91
N ASN A 74 7.88 4.64 -7.92
CA ASN A 74 8.48 3.36 -8.31
C ASN A 74 8.09 2.23 -7.36
N ARG A 75 8.18 2.48 -6.05
CA ARG A 75 7.70 1.55 -5.02
C ARG A 75 6.25 1.17 -5.24
N GLU A 76 5.38 2.16 -5.47
CA GLU A 76 3.96 1.91 -5.67
C GLU A 76 3.67 1.04 -6.91
N LEU A 77 4.40 1.28 -8.01
CA LEU A 77 4.27 0.44 -9.20
C LEU A 77 4.68 -1.01 -8.93
N ASN A 78 5.81 -1.21 -8.24
CA ASN A 78 6.26 -2.56 -7.91
C ASN A 78 5.32 -3.22 -6.90
N ALA A 79 4.82 -2.48 -5.91
CA ALA A 79 3.89 -3.00 -4.92
C ALA A 79 2.55 -3.41 -5.55
N SER A 80 2.03 -2.60 -6.47
CA SER A 80 0.82 -2.95 -7.23
C SER A 80 1.02 -4.24 -8.05
N GLN A 81 2.18 -4.41 -8.67
CA GLN A 81 2.52 -5.63 -9.40
C GLN A 81 2.71 -6.83 -8.46
N ALA A 82 3.35 -6.65 -7.31
CA ALA A 82 3.52 -7.71 -6.31
C ALA A 82 2.17 -8.18 -5.75
N VAL A 83 1.25 -7.25 -5.42
CA VAL A 83 -0.12 -7.60 -5.00
C VAL A 83 -0.85 -8.38 -6.09
N LYS A 84 -0.69 -7.98 -7.36
CA LYS A 84 -1.27 -8.72 -8.48
C LYS A 84 -0.70 -10.15 -8.58
N GLU A 85 0.61 -10.33 -8.41
CA GLU A 85 1.26 -11.65 -8.39
C GLU A 85 0.73 -12.51 -7.24
N MET A 86 0.74 -11.98 -6.02
CA MET A 86 0.18 -12.64 -4.83
C MET A 86 -1.23 -13.19 -5.06
N LEU A 87 -2.10 -12.40 -5.70
CA LEU A 87 -3.51 -12.73 -5.88
C LEU A 87 -3.79 -13.63 -7.10
N LEU A 88 -3.02 -13.51 -8.19
CA LEU A 88 -3.33 -14.18 -9.46
C LEU A 88 -2.46 -15.40 -9.77
N SER A 89 -1.15 -15.36 -9.48
CA SER A 89 -0.24 -16.45 -9.85
C SER A 89 -0.18 -17.55 -8.79
N GLY A 90 -0.67 -17.28 -7.57
CA GLY A 90 -0.47 -18.16 -6.42
C GLY A 90 1.00 -18.28 -6.03
N GLU A 91 1.88 -17.45 -6.60
CA GLU A 91 3.29 -17.42 -6.26
C GLU A 91 3.45 -16.87 -4.85
N THR A 92 4.07 -17.68 -4.00
CA THR A 92 4.42 -17.28 -2.64
C THR A 92 5.77 -16.57 -2.59
N SER A 93 6.34 -16.17 -3.73
CA SER A 93 7.63 -15.47 -3.80
C SER A 93 7.42 -14.23 -4.64
N ILE A 94 7.44 -13.06 -4.00
CA ILE A 94 7.23 -11.79 -4.68
C ILE A 94 8.55 -11.09 -5.02
N THR A 95 8.54 -10.28 -6.07
CA THR A 95 9.64 -9.38 -6.40
C THR A 95 9.74 -8.25 -5.36
N ASP A 96 10.96 -7.74 -5.14
CA ASP A 96 11.21 -6.61 -4.23
C ASP A 96 10.56 -5.33 -4.75
N ASP A 97 9.75 -4.70 -3.89
CA ASP A 97 9.07 -3.46 -4.24
C ASP A 97 9.96 -2.23 -4.16
N GLU A 98 11.14 -2.32 -3.52
CA GLU A 98 12.17 -1.27 -3.57
C GLU A 98 13.15 -1.44 -4.74
N ALA A 99 13.07 -2.53 -5.51
CA ALA A 99 13.93 -2.73 -6.68
C ALA A 99 13.69 -1.66 -7.75
N GLU A 100 14.68 -1.45 -8.62
CA GLU A 100 14.47 -0.63 -9.82
C GLU A 100 13.29 -1.21 -10.62
N PRO A 101 12.22 -0.44 -10.82
CA PRO A 101 11.03 -0.97 -11.47
C PRO A 101 11.32 -1.37 -12.91
N LEU A 102 10.66 -2.44 -13.35
CA LEU A 102 10.48 -2.74 -14.77
C LEU A 102 9.49 -1.75 -15.38
N VAL A 103 9.93 -0.50 -15.53
CA VAL A 103 9.14 0.57 -16.14
C VAL A 103 9.04 0.30 -17.64
N THR A 104 7.82 0.27 -18.19
CA THR A 104 7.65 0.08 -19.63
C THR A 104 8.17 1.30 -20.39
N LEU A 105 8.58 1.11 -21.65
CA LEU A 105 9.00 2.21 -22.54
C LEU A 105 7.94 3.33 -22.63
N GLN A 106 6.66 2.99 -22.48
CA GLN A 106 5.56 3.98 -22.46
C GLN A 106 5.53 4.80 -21.18
N GLN A 107 5.81 4.19 -20.03
CA GLN A 107 5.84 4.89 -18.74
C GLN A 107 7.04 5.85 -18.64
N THR A 108 8.17 5.52 -19.28
CA THR A 108 9.33 6.42 -19.38
C THR A 108 9.15 7.50 -20.46
N ALA A 109 8.43 7.21 -21.54
CA ALA A 109 8.17 8.18 -22.63
C ALA A 109 7.33 9.39 -22.20
N LEU A 110 6.51 9.26 -21.15
CA LEU A 110 5.73 10.38 -20.58
C LEU A 110 6.59 11.38 -19.80
N GLY A 111 7.86 11.06 -19.56
CA GLY A 111 8.79 11.89 -18.78
C GLY A 111 8.64 11.70 -17.27
N LEU A 112 9.49 12.40 -16.51
CA LEU A 112 9.62 12.25 -15.05
C LEU A 112 9.21 13.51 -14.29
N THR A 113 8.19 14.22 -14.79
CA THR A 113 7.67 15.44 -14.15
C THR A 113 6.82 15.10 -12.93
N ALA A 114 6.71 16.03 -11.97
CA ALA A 114 5.87 15.87 -10.78
C ALA A 114 4.44 15.41 -11.12
N THR A 115 3.82 16.01 -12.15
CA THR A 115 2.47 15.64 -12.63
C THR A 115 2.40 14.18 -13.05
N VAL A 116 3.39 13.73 -13.85
CA VAL A 116 3.40 12.36 -14.39
C VAL A 116 3.65 11.36 -13.28
N LEU A 117 4.60 11.63 -12.38
CA LEU A 117 4.91 10.76 -11.25
C LEU A 117 3.72 10.61 -10.30
N LEU A 118 3.04 11.71 -9.96
CA LEU A 118 1.83 11.67 -9.13
C LEU A 118 0.68 10.92 -9.81
N SER A 119 0.50 11.10 -11.12
CA SER A 119 -0.51 10.39 -11.90
C SER A 119 -0.25 8.88 -11.89
N GLN A 120 0.99 8.46 -12.16
CA GLN A 120 1.39 7.06 -12.16
C GLN A 120 1.24 6.41 -10.78
N PHE A 121 1.66 7.11 -9.71
CA PHE A 121 1.43 6.67 -8.33
C PHE A 121 -0.07 6.46 -8.07
N GLY A 122 -0.91 7.43 -8.46
CA GLY A 122 -2.35 7.34 -8.27
C GLY A 122 -3.00 6.17 -8.99
N THR A 123 -2.65 5.93 -10.26
CA THR A 123 -3.14 4.78 -11.02
C THR A 123 -2.75 3.46 -10.38
N ALA A 124 -1.50 3.33 -9.91
CA ALA A 124 -1.02 2.12 -9.26
C ALA A 124 -1.70 1.88 -7.90
N ARG A 125 -1.94 2.94 -7.12
CA ARG A 125 -2.71 2.87 -5.87
C ARG A 125 -4.15 2.46 -6.12
N GLU A 126 -4.79 3.03 -7.13
CA GLU A 126 -6.16 2.66 -7.52
C GLU A 126 -6.25 1.19 -7.93
N ALA A 127 -5.28 0.70 -8.72
CA ALA A 127 -5.21 -0.70 -9.11
C ALA A 127 -5.06 -1.63 -7.89
N THR A 128 -4.21 -1.26 -6.93
CA THR A 128 -4.04 -1.99 -5.67
C THR A 128 -5.33 -2.02 -4.86
N LEU A 129 -5.96 -0.86 -4.65
CA LEU A 129 -7.23 -0.76 -3.91
C LEU A 129 -8.35 -1.57 -4.57
N ALA A 130 -8.46 -1.51 -5.90
CA ALA A 130 -9.44 -2.28 -6.65
C ALA A 130 -9.21 -3.80 -6.52
N ALA A 131 -7.94 -4.24 -6.45
CA ALA A 131 -7.60 -5.64 -6.28
C ALA A 131 -7.93 -6.18 -4.88
N VAL A 132 -7.84 -5.34 -3.84
CA VAL A 132 -7.92 -5.82 -2.44
C VAL A 132 -9.26 -5.56 -1.75
N ARG A 133 -10.05 -4.57 -2.20
CA ARG A 133 -11.23 -4.08 -1.45
C ARG A 133 -12.34 -5.10 -1.21
N ASP A 134 -12.47 -6.09 -2.08
CA ASP A 134 -13.56 -7.08 -2.08
C ASP A 134 -13.02 -8.51 -1.86
N LEU A 135 -11.79 -8.63 -1.34
CA LEU A 135 -11.17 -9.93 -1.05
C LEU A 135 -11.79 -10.59 0.18
N PRO A 136 -11.94 -11.93 0.18
CA PRO A 136 -12.40 -12.66 1.36
C PRO A 136 -11.27 -12.75 2.42
N ASP A 137 -11.66 -12.81 3.69
CA ASP A 137 -10.76 -12.77 4.86
C ASP A 137 -9.61 -13.80 4.78
N GLU A 138 -9.86 -14.97 4.18
CA GLU A 138 -8.85 -16.02 4.06
C GLU A 138 -7.64 -15.60 3.22
N ILE A 139 -7.85 -14.73 2.22
CA ILE A 139 -6.78 -14.23 1.35
C ILE A 139 -5.93 -13.19 2.10
N TRP A 140 -6.54 -12.40 2.99
CA TRP A 140 -5.82 -11.44 3.83
C TRP A 140 -4.82 -12.10 4.77
N GLN A 141 -5.13 -13.33 5.22
CA GLN A 141 -4.29 -14.14 6.11
C GLN A 141 -3.31 -15.06 5.36
N GLN A 142 -3.35 -15.09 4.02
CA GLN A 142 -2.41 -15.88 3.25
C GLN A 142 -0.99 -15.35 3.43
N VAL A 143 -0.06 -16.24 3.75
CA VAL A 143 1.36 -15.91 3.97
C VAL A 143 2.14 -16.00 2.66
N PHE A 144 2.92 -14.96 2.38
CA PHE A 144 3.79 -14.84 1.22
C PHE A 144 5.25 -14.71 1.68
N ASN A 145 6.18 -15.30 0.94
CA ASN A 145 7.59 -14.99 1.10
C ASN A 145 7.89 -13.71 0.32
N THR A 146 8.35 -12.71 1.05
CA THR A 146 8.79 -11.44 0.50
C THR A 146 10.28 -11.27 0.73
N PRO A 147 10.94 -10.35 0.02
CA PRO A 147 12.33 -10.00 0.31
C PRO A 147 12.56 -9.50 1.74
N ARG A 148 11.50 -9.06 2.43
CA ARG A 148 11.52 -8.59 3.82
C ARG A 148 11.11 -9.68 4.82
N GLY A 149 10.98 -10.93 4.38
CA GLY A 149 10.58 -12.07 5.19
C GLY A 149 9.16 -12.56 4.87
N GLN A 150 8.70 -13.55 5.63
CA GLN A 150 7.33 -14.04 5.51
C GLN A 150 6.37 -13.04 6.13
N MET A 151 5.31 -12.70 5.40
CA MET A 151 4.26 -11.81 5.86
C MET A 151 2.95 -12.12 5.14
N THR A 152 1.84 -11.81 5.80
CA THR A 152 0.50 -11.84 5.22
C THR A 152 0.29 -10.70 4.22
N LEU A 153 -0.75 -10.78 3.39
CA LEU A 153 -1.15 -9.65 2.53
C LEU A 153 -1.42 -8.39 3.36
N ARG A 154 -2.08 -8.57 4.52
CA ARG A 154 -2.34 -7.48 5.47
C ARG A 154 -1.07 -6.79 5.94
N GLU A 155 -0.11 -7.57 6.46
CA GLU A 155 1.17 -7.05 6.95
C GLU A 155 1.98 -6.41 5.81
N TYR A 156 1.95 -6.97 4.62
CA TYR A 156 2.58 -6.38 3.44
C TYR A 156 2.03 -4.99 3.14
N LEU A 157 0.69 -4.84 3.07
CA LEU A 157 0.05 -3.55 2.79
C LEU A 157 0.21 -2.55 3.94
N GLN A 158 0.21 -3.00 5.19
CA GLN A 158 0.53 -2.16 6.34
C GLN A 158 1.98 -1.63 6.24
N SER A 159 2.94 -2.47 5.89
CA SER A 159 4.33 -2.04 5.68
C SER A 159 4.48 -1.03 4.53
N LEU A 160 3.63 -1.12 3.49
CA LEU A 160 3.58 -0.15 2.40
C LEU A 160 3.08 1.21 2.92
N VAL A 161 1.98 1.22 3.69
CA VAL A 161 1.45 2.43 4.32
C VAL A 161 2.49 3.12 5.22
N GLU A 162 3.20 2.36 6.04
CA GLU A 162 4.22 2.92 6.94
C GLU A 162 5.36 3.58 6.16
N ARG A 163 5.84 2.92 5.11
CA ARG A 163 6.90 3.46 4.25
C ARG A 163 6.46 4.67 3.44
N ASP A 164 5.21 4.70 2.99
CA ASP A 164 4.62 5.89 2.36
C ASP A 164 4.61 7.07 3.31
N ARG A 165 4.12 6.88 4.55
CA ARG A 165 4.09 7.93 5.57
C ARG A 165 5.49 8.48 5.83
N ALA A 166 6.47 7.61 6.04
CA ALA A 166 7.85 8.01 6.23
C ALA A 166 8.41 8.80 5.03
N THR A 167 8.03 8.42 3.80
CA THR A 167 8.46 9.11 2.58
C THR A 167 7.77 10.47 2.42
N ILE A 168 6.49 10.58 2.78
CA ILE A 168 5.74 11.83 2.80
C ILE A 168 6.32 12.80 3.84
N GLU A 169 6.71 12.31 5.02
CA GLU A 169 7.40 13.11 6.05
C GLU A 169 8.76 13.63 5.54
N GLN A 170 9.55 12.79 4.86
CA GLN A 170 10.80 13.22 4.23
C GLN A 170 10.55 14.31 3.18
N LEU A 171 9.51 14.14 2.37
CA LEU A 171 9.12 15.14 1.37
C LEU A 171 8.73 16.46 2.03
N GLU A 172 7.98 16.42 3.13
CA GLU A 172 7.61 17.59 3.91
C GLU A 172 8.83 18.34 4.44
N GLN A 173 9.75 17.62 5.09
CA GLN A 173 10.98 18.21 5.63
C GLN A 173 11.78 18.91 4.53
N HIS A 174 11.93 18.27 3.38
CA HIS A 174 12.67 18.84 2.26
C HIS A 174 12.00 20.10 1.69
N LEU A 175 10.67 20.08 1.52
CA LEU A 175 9.91 21.23 1.04
C LEU A 175 9.92 22.40 2.04
N ALA A 176 9.94 22.12 3.35
CA ALA A 176 10.07 23.14 4.39
C ALA A 176 11.45 23.80 4.37
N GLN A 177 12.52 23.02 4.18
CA GLN A 177 13.90 23.55 4.06
C GLN A 177 14.11 24.37 2.77
N ALA A 178 13.46 23.97 1.68
CA ALA A 178 13.52 24.68 0.40
C ALA A 178 12.72 26.01 0.38
N SER A 179 11.85 26.22 1.38
CA SER A 179 11.06 27.45 1.54
C SER A 179 11.52 28.17 2.82
N PRO A 180 12.65 28.91 2.81
CA PRO A 180 13.00 29.72 3.97
C PRO A 180 11.88 30.74 4.21
N SER A 181 11.37 30.77 5.43
CA SER A 181 10.33 31.70 5.90
C SER A 181 10.60 33.11 5.36
N GLN A 182 9.67 33.64 4.57
CA GLN A 182 9.59 35.08 4.30
C GLN A 182 8.99 35.80 5.50
#